data_AF-A0A0A9DWC3-F1
#
_entry.id   AF-A0A0A9DWC3-F1
#
_cell.length_a   1.000
_cell.length_b   1.000
_cell.length_c   1.000
_cell.angle_alpha   90.00
_cell.angle_beta   90.00
_cell.angle_gamma   90.00
#
_symmetry.space_group_name_H-M   'P 1'
#
loop_
_entity.id
_entity.type
_entity.pdbx_description
1 polymer ?
#
loop_
_entity_poly.entity_id
_entity_poly.type
_entity_poly.pdbx_seq_one_letter_code
_entity_poly.pdbx_strand_id
1 'polypeptide(L)'
;MVPLSENVDTFAPLSRTLQYHTMRNVLFMAMTEFQKLTEEPDWAFIRAKEDEIAFLFGVDDHWGPLSHLEEVSKRSPGVALSVETEGHTHGYCCTEAGSFWVADYVANLIKKRMLIRNN
;
A
#
# COMPACT_ATOMS: atom_id res chain seq x y z
N MET A 1 -58.94 -4.16 17.86
CA MET A 1 -57.92 -4.04 16.81
C MET A 1 -57.25 -2.69 17.00
N VAL A 2 -56.11 -2.67 17.70
CA VAL A 2 -55.34 -1.45 18.00
C VAL A 2 -54.29 -1.31 16.89
N PRO A 3 -54.13 -0.14 16.25
CA PRO A 3 -53.16 0.02 15.18
C PRO A 3 -51.74 0.03 15.77
N LEU A 4 -50.84 -0.74 15.13
CA LEU A 4 -49.41 -0.73 15.39
C LEU A 4 -48.80 0.55 14.78
N SER A 5 -48.97 1.69 15.43
CA SER A 5 -48.17 2.88 15.16
C SER A 5 -47.32 3.16 16.39
N GLU A 6 -46.08 2.68 16.37
CA GLU A 6 -44.90 3.22 17.08
C GLU A 6 -43.81 2.14 17.10
N ASN A 7 -43.03 2.04 16.02
CA ASN A 7 -41.77 1.27 15.97
C ASN A 7 -40.78 1.97 15.03
N VAL A 8 -40.68 3.30 15.11
CA VAL A 8 -39.74 4.08 14.29
C VAL A 8 -38.50 4.54 15.10
N ASP A 9 -38.53 4.45 16.43
CA ASP A 9 -37.48 5.03 17.29
C ASP A 9 -36.47 4.04 17.91
N THR A 10 -36.63 2.73 17.70
CA THR A 10 -35.80 1.71 18.36
C THR A 10 -34.44 1.43 17.69
N PHE A 11 -34.17 1.97 16.50
CA PHE A 11 -32.93 1.71 15.75
C PHE A 11 -31.83 2.79 15.90
N ALA A 12 -32.16 3.97 16.43
CA ALA A 12 -31.22 5.09 16.57
C ALA A 12 -30.14 4.93 17.69
N PRO A 13 -30.42 4.28 18.83
CA PRO A 13 -29.39 4.04 19.85
C PRO A 13 -28.37 2.98 19.43
N LEU A 14 -28.83 1.92 18.75
CA LEU A 14 -27.98 0.87 18.19
C LEU A 14 -27.02 1.42 17.13
N SER A 15 -27.49 2.35 16.29
CA SER A 15 -26.62 2.99 15.28
C SER A 15 -25.56 3.87 15.92
N ARG A 16 -25.87 4.62 16.99
CA ARG A 16 -24.89 5.47 17.69
C ARG A 16 -23.85 4.67 18.45
N THR A 17 -24.25 3.62 19.17
CA THR A 17 -23.32 2.72 19.87
C THR A 17 -22.45 1.96 18.87
N LEU A 18 -23.02 1.47 17.76
CA LEU A 18 -22.26 0.83 16.70
C LEU A 18 -21.25 1.79 16.06
N GLN A 19 -21.68 3.00 15.68
CA GLN A 19 -20.78 4.04 15.14
C GLN A 19 -19.64 4.36 16.12
N TYR A 20 -19.94 4.48 17.41
CA TYR A 20 -18.93 4.74 18.43
C TYR A 20 -17.88 3.62 18.49
N HIS A 21 -18.31 2.35 18.56
CA HIS A 21 -17.37 1.23 18.61
C HIS A 21 -16.58 1.07 17.32
N THR A 22 -17.21 1.27 16.15
CA THR A 22 -16.52 1.26 14.86
C THR A 22 -15.43 2.33 14.82
N MET A 23 -15.75 3.58 15.16
CA MET A 23 -14.76 4.66 15.15
C MET A 23 -13.66 4.44 16.19
N ARG A 24 -14.00 3.97 17.39
CA ARG A 24 -13.00 3.62 18.41
C ARG A 24 -12.04 2.54 17.90
N ASN A 25 -12.54 1.53 17.21
CA ASN A 25 -11.70 0.46 16.66
C ASN A 25 -10.83 0.95 15.51
N VAL A 26 -11.37 1.77 14.59
CA VAL A 26 -10.61 2.39 13.50
C VAL A 26 -9.47 3.25 14.06
N LEU A 27 -9.75 4.11 15.04
CA LEU A 27 -8.74 4.96 15.66
C LEU A 27 -7.70 4.15 16.43
N PHE A 28 -8.11 3.07 17.10
CA PHE A 28 -7.18 2.17 17.78
C PHE A 28 -6.26 1.47 16.79
N MET A 29 -6.78 0.93 15.69
CA MET A 29 -5.97 0.30 14.63
C MET A 29 -5.00 1.33 14.04
N ALA A 30 -5.47 2.51 13.65
CA ALA A 30 -4.64 3.59 13.13
C ALA A 30 -3.51 3.96 14.12
N MET A 31 -3.83 4.15 15.40
CA MET A 31 -2.82 4.42 16.44
C MET A 31 -1.76 3.31 16.51
N THR A 32 -2.17 2.04 16.53
CA THR A 32 -1.23 0.92 16.61
C THR A 32 -0.40 0.74 15.33
N GLU A 33 -0.97 1.03 14.16
CA GLU A 33 -0.25 1.05 12.89
C GLU A 33 0.77 2.18 12.86
N PHE A 34 0.39 3.41 13.25
CA PHE A 34 1.33 4.53 13.35
C PHE A 34 2.46 4.29 14.33
N GLN A 35 2.20 3.62 15.46
CA GLN A 35 3.26 3.22 16.39
C GLN A 35 4.26 2.27 15.72
N LYS A 36 3.77 1.26 15.00
CA LYS A 36 4.63 0.32 14.26
C LYS A 36 5.36 0.97 13.08
N LEU A 37 4.74 1.94 12.41
CA LEU A 37 5.34 2.68 11.29
C LEU A 37 6.56 3.50 11.72
N THR A 38 6.73 3.79 13.01
CA THR A 38 7.94 4.45 13.52
C THR A 38 9.13 3.51 13.68
N GLU A 39 8.92 2.20 13.58
CA GLU A 39 9.99 1.21 13.62
C GLU A 39 10.75 1.19 12.29
N GLU A 40 12.05 0.88 12.33
CA GLU A 40 12.85 0.74 11.12
C GLU A 40 12.38 -0.47 10.30
N PRO A 41 12.36 -0.38 8.96
CA PRO A 41 12.15 -1.53 8.10
C PRO A 41 13.15 -2.65 8.39
N ASP A 42 12.72 -3.90 8.21
CA ASP A 42 13.63 -5.05 8.30
C ASP A 42 14.58 -5.07 7.09
N TRP A 43 15.66 -4.30 7.19
CA TRP A 43 16.65 -4.19 6.14
C TRP A 43 17.41 -5.50 5.90
N ALA A 44 17.49 -6.38 6.90
CA ALA A 44 18.13 -7.68 6.74
C ALA A 44 17.28 -8.57 5.82
N PHE A 45 15.95 -8.58 6.04
CA PHE A 45 15.01 -9.25 5.17
C PHE A 45 15.05 -8.70 3.74
N ILE A 46 15.00 -7.37 3.57
CA ILE A 46 15.01 -6.73 2.24
C ILE A 46 16.26 -7.11 1.46
N ARG A 47 17.45 -7.03 2.07
CA ARG A 47 18.72 -7.43 1.42
C ARG A 47 18.75 -8.92 1.09
N ALA A 48 18.28 -9.78 2.00
CA ALA A 48 18.22 -11.22 1.75
C ALA A 48 17.29 -11.59 0.58
N LYS A 49 16.40 -10.67 0.18
CA LYS A 49 15.38 -10.86 -0.85
C LYS A 49 15.52 -9.88 -2.02
N GLU A 50 16.70 -9.31 -2.22
CA GLU A 50 16.91 -8.28 -3.25
C GLU A 50 16.65 -8.78 -4.70
N ASP A 51 16.86 -10.07 -4.94
CA ASP A 51 16.54 -10.75 -6.22
C ASP A 51 15.07 -11.18 -6.35
N GLU A 52 14.25 -10.98 -5.33
CA GLU A 52 12.82 -11.34 -5.30
C GLU A 52 11.93 -10.10 -5.16
N ILE A 53 12.47 -8.99 -4.66
CA ILE A 53 11.74 -7.73 -4.41
C ILE A 53 12.10 -6.70 -5.49
N ALA A 54 11.14 -5.83 -5.80
CA ALA A 54 11.35 -4.60 -6.55
C ALA A 54 10.43 -3.51 -5.96
N PHE A 55 10.93 -2.28 -5.88
CA PHE A 55 10.14 -1.11 -5.48
C PHE A 55 9.93 -0.18 -6.66
N LEU A 56 8.68 0.21 -6.86
CA LEU A 56 8.26 1.14 -7.90
C LEU A 56 7.74 2.40 -7.21
N PHE A 57 8.19 3.55 -7.67
CA PHE A 57 7.87 4.86 -7.10
C PHE A 57 7.28 5.78 -8.16
N GLY A 58 6.47 6.75 -7.73
CA GLY A 58 5.97 7.82 -8.59
C GLY A 58 6.70 9.13 -8.31
N VAL A 59 6.80 9.99 -9.33
CA VAL A 59 7.46 11.30 -9.16
C VAL A 59 6.71 12.20 -8.16
N ASP A 60 5.38 12.16 -8.15
CA ASP A 60 4.52 12.95 -7.25
C ASP A 60 3.66 12.05 -6.34
N ASP A 61 4.28 10.98 -5.85
CA ASP A 61 3.63 10.05 -4.93
C ASP A 61 3.82 10.52 -3.47
N HIS A 62 2.81 11.21 -2.93
CA HIS A 62 2.81 11.63 -1.53
C HIS A 62 2.75 10.47 -0.53
N TRP A 63 2.30 9.28 -0.95
CA TRP A 63 2.20 8.09 -0.10
C TRP A 63 3.50 7.29 -0.11
N GLY A 64 4.25 7.34 -1.21
CA GLY A 64 5.56 6.75 -1.39
C GLY A 64 6.58 7.78 -1.90
N PRO A 65 7.01 8.75 -1.06
CA PRO A 65 7.90 9.81 -1.51
C PRO A 65 9.25 9.29 -1.96
N LEU A 66 9.88 9.97 -2.93
CA LEU A 66 11.19 9.59 -3.46
C LEU A 66 12.32 9.57 -2.42
N SER A 67 12.14 10.21 -1.26
CA SER A 67 13.06 10.05 -0.13
C SER A 67 13.19 8.59 0.34
N HIS A 68 12.12 7.80 0.25
CA HIS A 68 12.17 6.36 0.56
C HIS A 68 12.96 5.60 -0.50
N LEU A 69 12.86 5.98 -1.79
CA LEU A 69 13.69 5.40 -2.84
C LEU A 69 15.17 5.65 -2.53
N GLU A 70 15.53 6.87 -2.15
CA GLU A 70 16.91 7.20 -1.79
C GLU A 70 17.40 6.36 -0.61
N GLU A 71 16.57 6.17 0.41
CA GLU A 71 16.89 5.34 1.56
C GLU A 71 17.11 3.87 1.18
N VAL A 72 16.19 3.26 0.44
CA VAL A 72 16.33 1.87 -0.02
C VAL A 72 17.58 1.72 -0.88
N SER A 73 17.86 2.69 -1.77
CA SER A 73 19.06 2.65 -2.63
C SER A 73 20.37 2.64 -1.81
N LYS A 74 20.39 3.31 -0.66
CA LYS A 74 21.55 3.37 0.25
C LYS A 74 21.66 2.11 1.11
N ARG A 75 20.53 1.60 1.62
CA ARG A 75 20.47 0.49 2.59
C ARG A 75 20.47 -0.89 1.95
N SER A 76 20.02 -0.99 0.70
CA SER A 76 19.86 -2.24 -0.05
C SER A 76 20.09 -2.03 -1.57
N PRO A 77 21.34 -1.75 -1.98
CA PRO A 77 21.66 -1.35 -3.36
C PRO A 77 21.41 -2.42 -4.42
N GLY A 78 21.28 -3.71 -4.06
CA GLY A 78 20.96 -4.78 -5.00
C GLY A 78 19.47 -4.90 -5.33
N VAL A 79 18.58 -4.19 -4.61
CA VAL A 79 17.14 -4.22 -4.90
C VAL A 79 16.83 -3.45 -6.18
N ALA A 80 15.95 -4.01 -7.01
CA ALA A 80 15.45 -3.32 -8.19
C ALA A 80 14.58 -2.11 -7.78
N LEU A 81 14.97 -0.92 -8.22
CA LEU A 81 14.25 0.33 -8.01
C LEU A 81 13.82 0.91 -9.36
N SER A 82 12.59 1.45 -9.42
CA SER A 82 12.09 2.15 -10.61
C SER A 82 11.28 3.37 -10.21
N VAL A 83 11.35 4.40 -11.06
CA VAL A 83 10.53 5.61 -10.95
C VAL A 83 9.66 5.70 -12.19
N GLU A 84 8.37 5.85 -11.99
CA GLU A 84 7.37 6.10 -13.02
C GLU A 84 7.53 7.50 -13.61
N THR A 85 7.53 7.63 -14.94
CA THR A 85 7.85 8.90 -15.64
C THR A 85 6.79 9.38 -16.65
N GLU A 86 5.71 8.63 -16.84
CA GLU A 86 4.56 8.94 -17.70
C GLU A 86 3.44 9.71 -16.97
N GLY A 87 3.55 9.91 -15.65
CA GLY A 87 2.66 10.77 -14.87
C GLY A 87 1.52 10.03 -14.18
N HIS A 88 1.69 8.74 -13.89
CA HIS A 88 0.71 7.94 -13.16
C HIS A 88 0.82 8.22 -11.66
N THR A 89 -0.31 8.60 -11.04
CA THR A 89 -0.39 8.83 -9.58
C THR A 89 -0.29 7.52 -8.78
N HIS A 90 -0.13 7.59 -7.45
CA HIS A 90 -0.01 6.44 -6.52
C HIS A 90 -0.97 5.28 -6.81
N GLY A 91 -2.21 5.59 -7.22
CA GLY A 91 -3.20 4.60 -7.67
C GLY A 91 -2.88 4.00 -9.04
N TYR A 92 -1.71 3.38 -9.21
CA TYR A 92 -1.31 2.75 -10.48
C TYR A 92 -2.39 1.79 -11.00
N CYS A 93 -2.92 0.95 -10.11
CA CYS A 93 -3.94 -0.04 -10.43
C CYS A 93 -5.35 0.55 -10.63
N CYS A 94 -5.54 1.85 -10.39
CA CYS A 94 -6.84 2.51 -10.51
C CYS A 94 -7.11 3.01 -11.93
N THR A 95 -6.12 2.96 -12.83
CA THR A 95 -6.29 3.29 -14.25
C THR A 95 -5.73 2.18 -15.13
N GLU A 96 -6.26 2.07 -16.35
CA GLU A 96 -5.77 1.10 -17.33
C GLU A 96 -4.29 1.37 -17.67
N ALA A 97 -3.95 2.62 -17.96
CA ALA A 97 -2.57 3.01 -18.31
C ALA A 97 -1.57 2.73 -17.19
N GLY A 98 -1.87 3.12 -15.94
CA GLY A 98 -1.01 2.82 -14.79
C GLY A 98 -0.86 1.32 -14.54
N SER A 99 -1.94 0.55 -14.72
CA SER A 99 -1.91 -0.91 -14.58
C SER A 99 -1.01 -1.55 -15.64
N PHE A 100 -1.12 -1.11 -16.89
CA PHE A 100 -0.26 -1.58 -17.98
C PHE A 100 1.20 -1.24 -17.75
N TRP A 101 1.50 -0.02 -17.28
CA TRP A 101 2.87 0.39 -16.99
C TRP A 101 3.53 -0.51 -15.94
N VAL A 102 2.85 -0.76 -14.82
CA VAL A 102 3.36 -1.67 -13.77
C VAL A 102 3.51 -3.09 -14.31
N ALA A 103 2.53 -3.59 -15.06
CA ALA A 103 2.56 -4.95 -15.61
C ALA A 103 3.71 -5.15 -16.61
N ASP A 104 3.93 -4.18 -17.50
CA ASP A 104 5.05 -4.23 -18.46
C ASP A 104 6.40 -4.21 -17.75
N TYR A 105 6.56 -3.31 -16.77
CA TYR A 105 7.77 -3.25 -15.94
C TYR A 105 8.06 -4.61 -15.28
N VAL A 106 7.07 -5.19 -14.58
CA VAL A 106 7.22 -6.45 -13.87
C VAL A 106 7.52 -7.61 -14.83
N ALA A 107 6.80 -7.69 -15.95
CA ALA A 107 7.04 -8.73 -16.96
C ALA A 107 8.46 -8.66 -17.52
N ASN A 108 8.96 -7.45 -17.81
CA ASN A 108 10.32 -7.24 -18.31
C ASN A 108 11.37 -7.54 -17.24
N LEU A 109 11.12 -7.22 -15.98
CA LEU A 109 12.01 -7.56 -14.87
C LEU A 109 12.13 -9.09 -14.69
N ILE A 110 11.02 -9.82 -14.71
CA ILE A 110 11.00 -11.29 -14.62
C ILE A 110 11.79 -11.91 -15.78
N LYS A 111 11.54 -11.46 -17.02
CA LYS A 111 12.26 -11.94 -18.20
C LYS A 111 13.78 -11.74 -18.05
N LYS A 112 14.22 -10.56 -17.61
CA LYS A 112 15.64 -10.26 -17.37
C LYS A 112 16.25 -11.20 -16.32
N ARG A 113 15.57 -11.42 -15.19
CA ARG A 113 16.04 -12.34 -14.14
C ARG A 113 16.11 -13.80 -14.62
N MET A 114 15.15 -14.25 -15.42
CA MET A 114 15.19 -15.59 -16.03
C MET A 114 16.37 -15.78 -16.97
N LEU A 115 16.72 -14.77 -17.77
CA LEU A 115 17.87 -14.82 -18.67
C LEU A 115 19.18 -14.90 -17.90
N ILE A 116 19.34 -14.12 -16.83
CA ILE A 116 20.53 -14.15 -15.98
C ILE A 116 20.70 -15.53 -15.33
N ARG A 117 19.61 -16.14 -14.84
CA ARG A 117 19.66 -17.45 -14.17
C ARG A 117 20.01 -18.62 -15.10
N ASN A 118 19.77 -18.48 -16.40
CA ASN A 118 20.01 -19.52 -17.39
C ASN A 118 21.41 -19.46 -18.03
N ASN A 119 22.21 -18.45 -17.67
CA ASN A 119 23.61 -18.28 -18.09
C ASN A 119 24.56 -18.66 -16.95
#